data_AF-A0A2N9FH32-F1
#
_entry.id   AF-A0A2N9FH32-F1
#
_cell.length_a   1.000
_cell.length_b   1.000
_cell.length_c   1.000
_cell.angle_alpha   90.00
_cell.angle_beta   90.00
_cell.angle_gamma   90.00
#
_symmetry.space_group_name_H-M   'P 1'
#
loop_
_entity.id
_entity.type
_entity.pdbx_description
1 polymer ?
#
loop_
_entity_poly.entity_id
_entity_poly.type
_entity_poly.pdbx_seq_one_letter_code
_entity_poly.pdbx_strand_id
1 'polypeptide(L)'
;MKRRYSGFYIGERPVDMNVSLSAWTNLKTRLTAGYSETIQTTWIKLVAQAENKLTPVDPNTRLLTYLATLVFSYTGMHAYKLFLDLLKADSKLSEEFLLNAMRRPETAKALSTIAEIRRDHESRGSNYFKYARLIGPQFFMPLQTKQCPDFVYLEVCLLKKFPTFNENQDPGSIVGLDRIATQQRMFLSRFADAIYAASQKNQATSSNEYGDL
;
A
#
# COMPACT_ATOMS: atom_id res chain seq x y z
N MET A 1 -12.85 -14.71 3.35
CA MET A 1 -13.29 -13.31 3.14
C MET A 1 -14.31 -12.82 4.16
N LYS A 2 -15.36 -13.61 4.49
CA LYS A 2 -16.52 -13.18 5.32
C LYS A 2 -16.18 -12.65 6.74
N ARG A 3 -15.10 -13.13 7.40
CA ARG A 3 -14.64 -12.63 8.71
C ARG A 3 -13.94 -11.26 8.68
N ARG A 4 -13.39 -10.83 7.53
CA ARG A 4 -12.63 -9.56 7.43
C ARG A 4 -13.53 -8.31 7.42
N TYR A 5 -14.84 -8.46 7.23
CA TYR A 5 -15.74 -7.35 6.91
C TYR A 5 -17.02 -7.33 7.76
N SER A 6 -16.97 -7.84 9.00
CA SER A 6 -18.14 -7.85 9.90
C SER A 6 -18.72 -6.46 10.17
N GLY A 7 -17.89 -5.40 10.17
CA GLY A 7 -18.34 -4.00 10.34
C GLY A 7 -18.80 -3.30 9.05
N PHE A 8 -18.75 -3.97 7.89
CA PHE A 8 -19.09 -3.36 6.60
C PHE A 8 -20.60 -3.26 6.37
N TYR A 9 -21.35 -4.28 6.81
CA TYR A 9 -22.79 -4.36 6.66
C TYR A 9 -23.48 -3.79 7.91
N ILE A 10 -24.28 -2.74 7.74
CA ILE A 10 -25.23 -2.28 8.76
C ILE A 10 -26.60 -2.79 8.30
N GLY A 11 -27.17 -3.79 9.01
CA GLY A 11 -28.46 -4.40 8.67
C GLY A 11 -28.39 -5.81 8.07
N GLU A 12 -29.44 -6.22 7.36
CA GLU A 12 -29.51 -7.53 6.70
C GLU A 12 -28.40 -7.66 5.64
N ARG A 13 -27.65 -8.76 5.73
CA ARG A 13 -26.61 -9.05 4.75
C ARG A 13 -27.28 -9.32 3.39
N PRO A 14 -26.74 -8.78 2.28
CA PRO A 14 -27.19 -9.16 0.96
C PRO A 14 -27.13 -10.69 0.83
N VAL A 15 -28.18 -11.29 0.27
CA VAL A 15 -28.23 -12.72 -0.05
C VAL A 15 -26.96 -13.08 -0.83
N ASP A 16 -26.33 -14.22 -0.50
CA ASP A 16 -25.10 -14.67 -1.15
C ASP A 16 -25.30 -14.69 -2.68
N MET A 17 -24.87 -13.62 -3.34
CA MET A 17 -24.84 -13.57 -4.80
C MET A 17 -23.66 -14.43 -5.24
N ASN A 18 -23.95 -15.54 -5.91
CA ASN A 18 -22.94 -16.32 -6.63
C ASN A 18 -22.49 -15.52 -7.86
N VAL A 19 -21.72 -14.45 -7.63
CA VAL A 19 -21.01 -13.76 -8.70
C VAL A 19 -19.94 -14.73 -9.18
N SER A 20 -20.02 -15.16 -10.45
CA SER A 20 -19.03 -16.08 -10.98
C SER A 20 -17.64 -15.44 -10.96
N LEU A 21 -16.62 -16.24 -10.63
CA LEU A 21 -15.22 -15.80 -10.69
C LEU A 21 -14.87 -15.27 -12.10
N SER A 22 -15.51 -15.82 -13.13
CA SER A 22 -15.37 -15.36 -14.52
C SER A 22 -15.92 -13.96 -14.75
N ALA A 23 -17.06 -13.58 -14.15
CA ALA A 23 -17.61 -12.23 -14.26
C ALA A 23 -16.69 -11.20 -13.57
N TRP A 24 -16.17 -11.54 -12.39
CA TRP A 24 -15.21 -10.68 -11.69
C TRP A 24 -13.90 -10.52 -12.46
N THR A 25 -13.39 -11.61 -13.01
CA THR A 25 -12.19 -11.60 -13.85
C THR A 25 -12.41 -10.79 -15.12
N ASN A 26 -13.58 -10.91 -15.76
CA ASN A 26 -13.94 -10.13 -16.94
C ASN A 26 -14.05 -8.63 -16.65
N LEU A 27 -14.65 -8.24 -15.53
CA LEU A 27 -14.74 -6.84 -15.12
C LEU A 27 -13.34 -6.27 -14.88
N LYS A 28 -12.50 -7.00 -14.12
CA LYS A 28 -11.11 -6.62 -13.88
C LYS A 28 -10.36 -6.47 -15.20
N THR A 29 -10.42 -7.47 -16.07
CA THR A 29 -9.79 -7.45 -17.40
C THR A 29 -10.28 -6.27 -18.24
N ARG A 30 -11.57 -5.93 -18.25
CA ARG A 30 -12.08 -4.76 -19.00
C ARG A 30 -11.56 -3.43 -18.44
N LEU A 31 -11.39 -3.34 -17.11
CA LEU A 31 -10.90 -2.14 -16.45
C LEU A 31 -9.37 -2.03 -16.42
N THR A 32 -8.63 -3.13 -16.59
CA THR A 32 -7.17 -3.17 -16.46
C THR A 32 -6.41 -3.59 -17.72
N ALA A 33 -7.04 -4.28 -18.68
CA ALA A 33 -6.37 -4.86 -19.85
C ALA A 33 -6.55 -4.03 -21.14
N GLY A 34 -6.76 -2.72 -21.02
CA GLY A 34 -6.64 -1.80 -22.16
C GLY A 34 -7.71 -1.94 -23.27
N TYR A 35 -8.83 -2.61 -23.01
CA TYR A 35 -9.91 -2.80 -24.01
C TYR A 35 -10.49 -1.47 -24.52
N SER A 36 -10.41 -0.40 -23.74
CA SER A 36 -10.68 0.97 -24.19
C SER A 36 -9.97 1.95 -23.26
N GLU A 37 -8.94 2.63 -23.77
CA GLU A 37 -8.24 3.70 -23.07
C GLU A 37 -9.21 4.79 -22.59
N THR A 38 -10.26 5.07 -23.37
CA THR A 38 -11.33 6.01 -23.03
C THR A 38 -12.10 5.57 -21.78
N ILE A 39 -12.53 4.31 -21.70
CA ILE A 39 -13.28 3.79 -20.53
C ILE A 39 -12.40 3.85 -19.28
N GLN A 40 -11.15 3.42 -19.40
CA GLN A 40 -10.22 3.39 -18.27
C GLN A 40 -9.88 4.80 -17.78
N THR A 41 -9.58 5.72 -18.68
CA THR A 41 -9.28 7.12 -18.34
C THR A 41 -10.50 7.81 -17.73
N THR A 42 -11.69 7.57 -18.28
CA THR A 42 -12.94 8.12 -17.75
C THR A 42 -13.24 7.59 -16.35
N TRP A 43 -13.08 6.28 -16.14
CA TRP A 43 -13.21 5.63 -14.84
C TRP A 43 -12.26 6.24 -13.81
N ILE A 44 -10.97 6.37 -14.15
CA ILE A 44 -9.96 6.92 -13.24
C ILE A 44 -10.24 8.38 -12.91
N LYS A 45 -10.62 9.20 -13.89
CA LYS A 45 -11.01 10.60 -13.65
C LYS A 45 -12.19 10.70 -12.68
N LEU A 46 -13.23 9.90 -12.91
CA LEU A 46 -14.40 9.86 -12.02
C LEU A 46 -14.03 9.44 -10.60
N VAL A 47 -13.33 8.32 -10.45
CA VAL A 47 -13.00 7.75 -9.13
C VAL A 47 -12.02 8.65 -8.38
N ALA A 48 -10.93 9.11 -9.02
CA ALA A 48 -9.93 9.94 -8.36
C ALA A 48 -10.50 11.28 -7.88
N GLN A 49 -11.41 11.89 -8.64
CA GLN A 49 -12.11 13.12 -8.24
C GLN A 49 -13.14 12.88 -7.13
N ALA A 50 -13.83 11.74 -7.18
CA ALA A 50 -14.86 11.39 -6.20
C ALA A 50 -14.26 10.92 -4.87
N GLU A 51 -13.07 10.32 -4.85
CA GLU A 51 -12.49 9.66 -3.67
C GLU A 51 -12.39 10.58 -2.44
N ASN A 52 -12.03 11.86 -2.62
CA ASN A 52 -11.99 12.82 -1.51
C ASN A 52 -13.38 13.18 -0.94
N LYS A 53 -14.44 12.87 -1.70
CA LYS A 53 -15.85 13.12 -1.34
C LYS A 53 -16.59 11.85 -0.91
N LEU A 54 -15.98 10.68 -1.10
CA LEU A 54 -16.53 9.39 -0.68
C LEU A 54 -16.23 9.17 0.82
N THR A 55 -16.95 9.88 1.68
CA THR A 55 -16.85 9.67 3.13
C THR A 55 -17.54 8.33 3.46
N PRO A 56 -16.90 7.37 4.13
CA PRO A 56 -17.43 6.01 4.34
C PRO A 56 -18.53 5.92 5.42
N VAL A 57 -19.39 6.93 5.50
CA VAL A 57 -20.46 7.05 6.48
C VAL A 57 -21.65 6.20 6.07
N ASP A 58 -22.01 6.20 4.78
CA ASP A 58 -23.17 5.46 4.29
C ASP A 58 -22.82 4.11 3.61
N PRO A 59 -23.72 3.11 3.64
CA PRO A 59 -23.47 1.81 3.01
C PRO A 59 -23.18 1.87 1.50
N ASN A 60 -23.74 2.84 0.77
CA ASN A 60 -23.55 2.94 -0.68
C ASN A 60 -22.15 3.48 -1.03
N THR A 61 -21.67 4.49 -0.31
CA THR A 61 -20.29 4.97 -0.45
C THR A 61 -19.27 3.94 0.00
N ARG A 62 -19.58 3.09 0.99
CA ARG A 62 -18.73 1.95 1.36
C ARG A 62 -18.61 0.93 0.23
N LEU A 63 -19.73 0.61 -0.44
CA LEU A 63 -19.71 -0.28 -1.61
C LEU A 63 -18.92 0.32 -2.78
N LEU A 64 -19.12 1.60 -3.07
CA LEU A 64 -18.35 2.31 -4.09
C LEU A 64 -16.86 2.36 -3.74
N THR A 65 -16.51 2.68 -2.50
CA THR A 65 -15.12 2.66 -2.02
C THR A 65 -14.50 1.28 -2.20
N TYR A 66 -15.25 0.22 -1.93
CA TYR A 66 -14.78 -1.14 -2.12
C TYR A 66 -14.54 -1.46 -3.61
N LEU A 67 -15.56 -1.27 -4.44
CA LEU A 67 -15.51 -1.65 -5.86
C LEU A 67 -14.57 -0.77 -6.68
N ALA A 68 -14.48 0.52 -6.36
CA ALA A 68 -13.79 1.51 -7.17
C ALA A 68 -12.42 1.91 -6.63
N THR A 69 -12.24 1.98 -5.31
CA THR A 69 -11.01 2.49 -4.69
C THR A 69 -10.14 1.35 -4.15
N LEU A 70 -10.66 0.50 -3.26
CA LEU A 70 -9.84 -0.49 -2.55
C LEU A 70 -9.21 -1.55 -3.47
N VAL A 71 -9.91 -1.96 -4.53
CA VAL A 71 -9.41 -2.98 -5.46
C VAL A 71 -8.38 -2.41 -6.44
N PHE A 72 -8.50 -1.13 -6.79
CA PHE A 72 -7.80 -0.52 -7.92
C PHE A 72 -6.69 0.46 -7.50
N SER A 73 -6.81 1.07 -6.32
CA SER A 73 -5.77 1.95 -5.77
C SER A 73 -4.46 1.19 -5.56
N TYR A 74 -3.38 1.88 -5.89
CA TYR A 74 -2.00 1.40 -5.79
C TYR A 74 -1.70 0.12 -6.57
N THR A 75 -2.53 -0.22 -7.57
CA THR A 75 -2.33 -1.44 -8.37
C THR A 75 -0.94 -1.44 -9.00
N GLY A 76 -0.13 -2.46 -8.68
CA GLY A 76 1.24 -2.59 -9.17
C GLY A 76 2.26 -1.64 -8.52
N MET A 77 1.88 -0.92 -7.46
CA MET A 77 2.77 -0.12 -6.59
C MET A 77 2.85 -0.76 -5.19
N HIS A 78 3.15 -2.05 -5.11
CA HIS A 78 3.15 -2.77 -3.83
C HIS A 78 4.11 -2.18 -2.81
N ALA A 79 5.30 -1.74 -3.24
CA ALA A 79 6.26 -1.08 -2.36
C ALA A 79 5.64 0.14 -1.68
N TYR A 80 5.00 1.02 -2.47
CA TYR A 80 4.32 2.19 -1.91
C TYR A 80 3.24 1.84 -0.90
N LYS A 81 2.45 0.79 -1.18
CA LYS A 81 1.41 0.35 -0.27
C LYS A 81 1.99 -0.15 1.06
N LEU A 82 3.05 -0.94 1.03
CA LEU A 82 3.73 -1.42 2.25
C LEU A 82 4.37 -0.26 3.02
N PHE A 83 4.94 0.72 2.32
CA PHE A 83 5.44 1.95 2.94
C PHE A 83 4.34 2.71 3.70
N LEU A 84 3.16 2.88 3.08
CA LEU A 84 2.02 3.50 3.75
C LEU A 84 1.52 2.66 4.94
N ASP A 85 1.57 1.34 4.83
CA ASP A 85 1.20 0.44 5.92
C ASP A 85 2.21 0.54 7.08
N LEU A 86 3.51 0.76 6.80
CA LEU A 86 4.53 1.01 7.83
C LEU A 86 4.25 2.31 8.59
N LEU A 87 3.92 3.39 7.87
CA LEU A 87 3.54 4.67 8.49
C LEU A 87 2.28 4.56 9.37
N LYS A 88 1.38 3.63 9.05
CA LYS A 88 0.17 3.37 9.85
C LYS A 88 0.41 2.38 10.99
N ALA A 89 1.45 1.56 10.90
CA ALA A 89 1.73 0.52 11.87
C ALA A 89 2.10 1.13 13.23
N ASP A 90 2.77 2.28 13.22
CA ASP A 90 3.11 3.04 14.41
C ASP A 90 3.09 4.55 14.09
N SER A 91 2.23 5.30 14.78
CA SER A 91 2.08 6.75 14.59
C SER A 91 3.34 7.55 14.93
N LYS A 92 4.32 6.94 15.60
CA LYS A 92 5.59 7.58 15.97
C LYS A 92 6.67 7.40 14.90
N LEU A 93 6.42 6.60 13.85
CA LEU A 93 7.34 6.52 12.71
C LEU A 93 7.13 7.72 11.79
N SER A 94 8.09 8.63 11.77
CA SER A 94 8.08 9.70 10.79
C SER A 94 8.46 9.18 9.40
N GLU A 95 7.85 9.78 8.38
CA GLU A 95 8.22 9.53 6.99
C GLU A 95 9.70 9.78 6.73
N GLU A 96 10.23 10.89 7.26
CA GLU A 96 11.64 11.25 7.15
C GLU A 96 12.56 10.17 7.73
N PHE A 97 12.23 9.64 8.92
CA PHE A 97 12.99 8.55 9.52
C PHE A 97 12.99 7.32 8.62
N LEU A 98 11.83 6.90 8.12
CA LEU A 98 11.73 5.72 7.26
C LEU A 98 12.48 5.88 5.94
N LEU A 99 12.36 7.04 5.28
CA LEU A 99 13.07 7.34 4.04
C LEU A 99 14.59 7.31 4.22
N ASN A 100 15.09 7.81 5.36
CA ASN A 100 16.51 7.80 5.69
C ASN A 100 17.01 6.43 6.15
N ALA A 101 16.28 5.76 7.04
CA ALA A 101 16.68 4.49 7.64
C ALA A 101 16.70 3.34 6.63
N MET A 102 15.80 3.36 5.63
CA MET A 102 15.76 2.35 4.57
C MET A 102 16.70 2.66 3.39
N ARG A 103 17.40 3.80 3.40
CA ARG A 103 18.19 4.28 2.26
C ARG A 103 19.41 3.40 2.01
N ARG A 104 19.41 2.73 0.86
CA ARG A 104 20.52 1.91 0.36
C ARG A 104 20.59 1.98 -1.17
N PRO A 105 21.72 1.66 -1.81
CA PRO A 105 21.82 1.64 -3.27
C PRO A 105 20.70 0.84 -3.95
N GLU A 106 20.31 -0.29 -3.36
CA GLU A 106 19.30 -1.21 -3.88
C GLU A 106 17.86 -0.70 -3.71
N THR A 107 17.62 0.17 -2.72
CA THR A 107 16.29 0.72 -2.39
C THR A 107 16.12 2.17 -2.87
N ALA A 108 17.22 2.84 -3.22
CA ALA A 108 17.26 4.28 -3.48
C ALA A 108 16.25 4.74 -4.54
N LYS A 109 16.13 4.01 -5.66
CA LYS A 109 15.19 4.36 -6.73
C LYS A 109 13.74 4.31 -6.27
N ALA A 110 13.37 3.27 -5.53
CA ALA A 110 12.02 3.15 -4.99
C ALA A 110 11.75 4.28 -3.99
N LEU A 111 12.64 4.50 -3.03
CA LEU A 111 12.53 5.56 -2.02
C LEU A 111 12.44 6.97 -2.65
N SER A 112 13.23 7.25 -3.70
CA SER A 112 13.14 8.53 -4.41
C SER A 112 11.77 8.73 -5.06
N THR A 113 11.21 7.67 -5.65
CA THR A 113 9.86 7.73 -6.24
C THR A 113 8.78 7.87 -5.17
N ILE A 114 8.94 7.25 -3.99
CA ILE A 114 8.02 7.48 -2.85
C ILE A 114 8.06 8.94 -2.43
N ALA A 115 9.25 9.51 -2.23
CA ALA A 115 9.41 10.91 -1.85
C ALA A 115 8.82 11.86 -2.91
N GLU A 116 9.00 11.56 -4.20
CA GLU A 116 8.38 12.30 -5.31
C GLU A 116 6.84 12.25 -5.23
N ILE A 117 6.25 11.07 -5.05
CA ILE A 117 4.78 10.94 -4.92
C ILE A 117 4.25 11.77 -3.76
N ARG A 118 4.89 11.65 -2.59
CA ARG A 118 4.48 12.35 -1.36
C ARG A 118 4.55 13.86 -1.55
N ARG A 119 5.66 14.35 -2.10
CA ARG A 119 5.91 15.78 -2.34
C ARG A 119 5.07 16.36 -3.46
N ASP A 120 4.91 15.67 -4.59
CA ASP A 120 4.40 16.28 -5.82
C ASP A 120 2.94 15.91 -6.13
N HIS A 121 2.42 14.82 -5.55
CA HIS A 121 1.06 14.36 -5.78
C HIS A 121 0.17 14.45 -4.53
N GLU A 122 0.62 13.90 -3.40
CA GLU A 122 -0.20 13.87 -2.19
C GLU A 122 -0.29 15.24 -1.51
N SER A 123 0.81 16.00 -1.43
CA SER A 123 0.78 17.37 -0.88
C SER A 123 -0.20 18.30 -1.63
N ARG A 124 -0.47 18.00 -2.91
CA ARG A 124 -1.38 18.74 -3.78
C ARG A 124 -2.82 18.20 -3.75
N GLY A 125 -3.10 17.19 -2.93
CA GLY A 125 -4.42 16.57 -2.79
C GLY A 125 -4.89 15.77 -4.01
N SER A 126 -3.99 15.41 -4.92
CA SER A 126 -4.30 14.66 -6.13
C SER A 126 -4.40 13.17 -5.84
N ASN A 127 -5.48 12.49 -6.23
CA ASN A 127 -5.60 11.02 -6.13
C ASN A 127 -5.22 10.28 -7.42
N TYR A 128 -4.92 10.99 -8.50
CA TYR A 128 -4.66 10.36 -9.81
C TYR A 128 -3.47 9.39 -9.77
N PHE A 129 -2.44 9.71 -8.98
CA PHE A 129 -1.25 8.87 -8.86
C PHE A 129 -1.59 7.46 -8.34
N LYS A 130 -2.60 7.33 -7.46
CA LYS A 130 -3.06 6.04 -6.90
C LYS A 130 -3.47 5.06 -7.99
N TYR A 131 -3.93 5.57 -9.14
CA TYR A 131 -4.47 4.78 -10.25
C TYR A 131 -3.61 4.84 -11.51
N ALA A 132 -2.49 5.58 -11.52
CA ALA A 132 -1.71 5.86 -12.72
C ALA A 132 -1.27 4.57 -13.47
N ARG A 133 -0.98 3.51 -12.72
CA ARG A 133 -0.58 2.21 -13.29
C ARG A 133 -1.68 1.45 -14.02
N LEU A 134 -2.94 1.82 -13.80
CA LEU A 134 -4.04 1.30 -14.59
C LEU A 134 -3.96 1.90 -16.00
N ILE A 135 -3.72 3.21 -16.10
CA ILE A 135 -3.54 3.91 -17.38
C ILE A 135 -2.37 3.32 -18.16
N GLY A 136 -1.25 3.04 -17.49
CA GLY A 136 -0.11 2.42 -18.14
C GLY A 136 0.94 1.83 -17.21
N PRO A 137 1.60 0.73 -17.60
CA PRO A 137 2.59 0.05 -16.77
C PRO A 137 3.87 0.87 -16.51
N GLN A 138 4.13 1.89 -17.34
CA GLN A 138 5.28 2.79 -17.24
C GLN A 138 5.24 3.75 -16.05
N PHE A 139 4.07 3.97 -15.46
CA PHE A 139 3.96 4.85 -14.29
C PHE A 139 4.51 4.16 -13.04
N PHE A 140 5.32 4.89 -12.28
CA PHE A 140 5.91 4.45 -11.01
C PHE A 140 6.56 3.06 -11.07
N MET A 141 7.24 2.74 -12.19
CA MET A 141 7.89 1.44 -12.36
C MET A 141 8.82 1.04 -11.21
N PRO A 142 9.60 1.96 -10.58
CA PRO A 142 10.46 1.60 -9.46
C PRO A 142 9.73 1.01 -8.26
N LEU A 143 8.41 1.20 -8.14
CA LEU A 143 7.58 0.70 -7.02
C LEU A 143 6.94 -0.67 -7.29
N GLN A 144 7.20 -1.25 -8.46
CA GLN A 144 6.80 -2.62 -8.76
C GLN A 144 7.69 -3.62 -8.02
N THR A 145 7.09 -4.66 -7.44
CA THR A 145 7.83 -5.75 -6.79
C THR A 145 8.92 -6.34 -7.66
N LYS A 146 8.68 -6.48 -8.97
CA LYS A 146 9.68 -7.01 -9.92
C LYS A 146 10.92 -6.10 -10.05
N GLN A 147 10.77 -4.79 -9.84
CA GLN A 147 11.82 -3.80 -10.01
C GLN A 147 12.54 -3.46 -8.69
N CYS A 148 11.89 -3.67 -7.55
CA CYS A 148 12.46 -3.40 -6.22
C CYS A 148 12.22 -4.54 -5.20
N PRO A 149 12.53 -5.81 -5.53
CA PRO A 149 12.19 -6.94 -4.67
C PRO A 149 12.84 -6.83 -3.28
N ASP A 150 14.08 -6.35 -3.21
CA ASP A 150 14.81 -6.15 -1.96
C ASP A 150 14.15 -5.12 -1.05
N PHE A 151 13.62 -4.04 -1.63
CA PHE A 151 12.91 -3.01 -0.88
C PHE A 151 11.58 -3.55 -0.33
N VAL A 152 10.79 -4.22 -1.18
CA VAL A 152 9.54 -4.87 -0.75
C VAL A 152 9.80 -5.88 0.36
N TYR A 153 10.87 -6.68 0.25
CA TYR A 153 11.22 -7.65 1.28
C TYR A 153 11.61 -6.98 2.60
N LEU A 154 12.39 -5.88 2.55
CA LEU A 154 12.73 -5.09 3.72
C LEU A 154 11.46 -4.55 4.42
N GLU A 155 10.53 -3.99 3.67
CA GLU A 155 9.25 -3.49 4.21
C GLU A 155 8.43 -4.59 4.87
N VAL A 156 8.35 -5.77 4.24
CA VAL A 156 7.68 -6.95 4.83
C VAL A 156 8.34 -7.36 6.15
N CYS A 157 9.68 -7.41 6.19
CA CYS A 157 10.40 -7.73 7.42
C CYS A 157 10.14 -6.72 8.53
N LEU A 158 10.07 -5.42 8.20
CA LEU A 158 9.73 -4.36 9.15
C LEU A 158 8.29 -4.47 9.64
N LEU A 159 7.33 -4.66 8.74
CA LEU A 159 5.90 -4.77 9.10
C LEU A 159 5.64 -5.91 10.06
N LYS A 160 6.35 -7.04 9.92
CA LYS A 160 6.27 -8.18 10.84
C LYS A 160 6.73 -7.87 12.27
N LYS A 161 7.40 -6.74 12.49
CA LYS A 161 7.81 -6.30 13.84
C LYS A 161 6.74 -5.47 14.55
N PHE A 162 5.74 -4.98 13.83
CA PHE A 162 4.67 -4.17 14.41
C PHE A 162 3.42 -5.02 14.69
N PRO A 163 2.74 -4.80 15.84
CA PRO A 163 1.62 -5.64 16.30
C PRO A 163 0.35 -5.52 15.45
N THR A 164 0.31 -4.59 14.50
CA THR A 164 -0.89 -4.19 13.74
C THR A 164 -1.30 -5.20 12.67
N PHE A 165 -0.46 -6.19 12.35
CA PHE A 165 -0.78 -7.21 11.35
C PHE A 165 -1.26 -8.52 12.00
N ASN A 166 -2.56 -8.80 11.85
CA ASN A 166 -3.15 -10.08 12.22
C ASN A 166 -2.47 -11.24 11.46
N GLU A 167 -2.29 -12.40 12.11
CA GLU A 167 -1.70 -13.63 11.55
C GLU A 167 -2.31 -14.08 10.21
N ASN A 168 -3.53 -13.64 9.89
CA ASN A 168 -4.25 -13.94 8.64
C ASN A 168 -3.91 -13.00 7.46
N GLN A 169 -2.96 -12.08 7.61
CA GLN A 169 -2.48 -11.17 6.56
C GLN A 169 -0.95 -11.27 6.49
N ASP A 170 -0.39 -12.44 6.16
CA ASP A 170 1.06 -12.55 5.96
C ASP A 170 1.51 -11.66 4.78
N PRO A 171 2.23 -10.56 5.04
CA PRO A 171 2.73 -9.67 3.99
C PRO A 171 3.80 -10.37 3.14
N GLY A 172 4.31 -11.54 3.58
CA GLY A 172 5.28 -12.36 2.86
C GLY A 172 4.72 -13.13 1.67
N SER A 173 3.39 -13.21 1.50
CA SER A 173 2.75 -13.89 0.35
C SER A 173 2.76 -13.06 -0.95
N ILE A 174 3.72 -12.13 -1.09
CA ILE A 174 3.87 -11.31 -2.30
C ILE A 174 4.65 -12.08 -3.36
N VAL A 175 4.02 -12.26 -4.52
CA VAL A 175 4.63 -12.90 -5.69
C VAL A 175 5.88 -12.14 -6.14
N GLY A 176 6.99 -12.86 -6.34
CA GLY A 176 8.25 -12.32 -6.83
C GLY A 176 9.34 -12.16 -5.77
N LEU A 177 9.02 -12.31 -4.48
CA LEU A 177 10.02 -12.30 -3.40
C LEU A 177 10.86 -13.58 -3.36
N ASP A 178 10.35 -14.69 -3.91
CA ASP A 178 11.02 -15.98 -4.13
C ASP A 178 12.38 -15.86 -4.83
N ARG A 179 12.58 -14.79 -5.61
CA ARG A 179 13.78 -14.55 -6.42
C ARG A 179 14.97 -13.98 -5.64
N ILE A 180 14.76 -13.53 -4.41
CA ILE A 180 15.81 -12.95 -3.57
C ILE A 180 16.63 -14.08 -2.95
N ALA A 181 17.95 -14.07 -3.19
CA ALA A 181 18.87 -15.06 -2.65
C ALA A 181 18.84 -15.12 -1.12
N THR A 182 19.02 -16.31 -0.54
CA THR A 182 18.95 -16.55 0.91
C THR A 182 19.87 -15.63 1.72
N GLN A 183 21.09 -15.41 1.24
CA GLN A 183 22.05 -14.52 1.89
C GLN A 183 21.53 -13.07 1.95
N GLN A 184 20.94 -12.58 0.86
CA GLN A 184 20.36 -11.24 0.80
C GLN A 184 19.12 -11.14 1.70
N ARG A 185 18.29 -12.17 1.78
CA ARG A 185 17.16 -12.22 2.72
C ARG A 185 17.59 -12.14 4.17
N MET A 186 18.64 -12.88 4.56
CA MET A 186 19.19 -12.82 5.91
C MET A 186 19.74 -11.43 6.21
N PHE A 187 20.45 -10.82 5.25
CA PHE A 187 20.95 -9.46 5.38
C PHE A 187 19.80 -8.47 5.61
N LEU A 188 18.79 -8.49 4.73
CA LEU A 188 17.65 -7.57 4.79
C LEU A 188 16.82 -7.75 6.07
N SER A 189 16.69 -8.98 6.56
CA SER A 189 16.03 -9.25 7.84
C SER A 189 16.79 -8.62 9.00
N ARG A 190 18.12 -8.80 9.07
CA ARG A 190 18.96 -8.17 10.11
C ARG A 190 18.93 -6.65 10.00
N PHE A 191 18.90 -6.13 8.78
CA PHE A 191 18.78 -4.70 8.55
C PHE A 191 17.44 -4.16 9.04
N ALA A 192 16.34 -4.87 8.82
CA ALA A 192 15.03 -4.55 9.39
C ALA A 192 15.08 -4.54 10.94
N ASP A 193 15.75 -5.51 11.56
CA ASP A 193 15.92 -5.56 13.02
C ASP A 193 16.66 -4.31 13.53
N ALA A 194 17.70 -3.87 12.83
CA ALA A 194 18.46 -2.67 13.19
C ALA A 194 17.62 -1.39 13.06
N ILE A 195 16.84 -1.25 11.98
CA ILE A 195 15.93 -0.11 11.77
C ILE A 195 14.86 -0.08 12.87
N TYR A 196 14.25 -1.23 13.19
CA TYR A 196 13.26 -1.32 14.25
C TYR A 196 13.85 -0.95 15.61
N ALA A 197 15.04 -1.45 15.95
CA ALA A 197 15.73 -1.06 17.18
C ALA A 197 16.02 0.44 17.24
N ALA A 198 16.43 1.05 16.12
CA ALA A 198 16.65 2.49 16.02
C ALA A 198 15.35 3.29 16.19
N SER A 199 14.22 2.80 15.67
CA SER A 199 12.93 3.45 15.83
C SER A 199 12.49 3.46 17.31
N GLN A 200 12.69 2.36 18.03
CA GLN A 200 12.39 2.29 19.47
C GLN A 200 13.25 3.26 20.30
N LYS A 201 14.53 3.42 19.95
CA LYS A 201 15.43 4.37 20.62
C LYS A 201 15.03 5.83 20.37
N ASN A 202 14.73 6.19 19.13
CA ASN A 202 14.26 7.54 18.81
C ASN A 202 13.00 7.90 19.59
N GLN A 203 12.08 6.95 19.79
CA GLN A 203 10.87 7.16 20.60
C GLN A 203 11.17 7.40 22.09
N ALA A 204 12.18 6.73 22.65
CA ALA A 204 12.58 6.93 24.05
C ALA A 204 13.15 8.33 24.28
N THR A 205 13.95 8.85 23.35
CA THR A 205 14.54 10.19 23.43
C THR A 205 13.47 11.28 23.33
N SER A 206 12.49 11.15 22.41
CA SER A 206 11.40 12.12 22.26
C SER A 206 10.43 12.15 23.44
N SER A 207 10.36 11.07 24.23
CA SER A 207 9.48 10.98 25.41
C SER A 207 10.11 11.60 26.66
N ASN A 208 11.44 11.59 26.76
CA ASN A 208 12.17 12.16 27.90
C ASN A 208 12.24 13.70 27.86
N GLU A 209 12.19 14.33 26.68
CA GLU A 209 12.21 15.80 26.55
C GLU A 209 10.92 16.49 27.03
N TYR A 210 9.84 15.75 27.25
CA TYR A 210 8.56 16.26 27.76
C TYR A 210 8.22 15.80 29.19
N GLY A 211 9.14 15.10 29.86
CA GLY A 211 8.97 14.60 31.23
C GLY A 211 9.51 15.53 32.33
N ASP A 212 10.25 16.58 31.97
CA ASP A 212 10.94 17.49 32.90
C ASP A 212 10.39 18.95 32.83
N LEU A 213 9.08 19.11 32.60
CA LEU A 213 8.35 20.38 32.77
C LEU A 213 7.13 20.16 33.68
#